data_AF-A0A7W1NKG6-F1
#
_entry.id   AF-A0A7W1NKG6-F1
#
_cell.length_a   1.000
_cell.length_b   1.000
_cell.length_c   1.000
_cell.angle_alpha   90.00
_cell.angle_beta   90.00
_cell.angle_gamma   90.00
#
_symmetry.space_group_name_H-M   'P 1'
#
loop_
_entity.id
_entity.type
_entity.pdbx_description
1 polymer ?
#
loop_
_entity_poly.entity_id
_entity_poly.type
_entity_poly.pdbx_seq_one_letter_code
_entity_poly.pdbx_strand_id
1 'polypeptide(L)'
;MKQRLTLFMLIIGIFVSVGIIINPVRAAGRPLPAIPNAIILNKVILQTQGPTFTPLYAPNLIRTQLIAFSGVFDNAENMFSTRQAINYISTGRALMETVLPLLNSRTAILDPVFTTPGTNPRPGKIIGALFQPSLKMTNIVVAVFDAGTFGCGSCVPKAVRFYYNSTQYTEVSAIYGRFLDINGNNTVAAIDEGALVTQDNTCVTVGLEQICWKAKETRDNKAPKALVDAAYNRLKGVYDFSVKFKSDTAVPDLIGATRRSQCAAQLQAAQTFSYLSACLPNLAFAVSTTAVAGQPIGIFAVQEATDLKAYTAGGVYTGMLPAGQYLVMDATPNINTPGAVGVLFLVNADTLNHYLIPSRVDEGFGNSTALDKREAAIRDGRMAWRGW
;
A
#
# COMPACT_ATOMS: atom_id res chain seq x y z
N MET A 1 25.02 -80.61 8.12
CA MET A 1 24.75 -79.71 9.27
C MET A 1 24.11 -78.45 8.70
N LYS A 2 22.84 -78.18 9.08
CA LYS A 2 21.99 -76.95 8.94
C LYS A 2 22.42 -75.88 7.92
N GLN A 3 21.61 -75.29 7.03
CA GLN A 3 20.18 -75.19 6.71
C GLN A 3 20.17 -74.48 5.32
N ARG A 4 19.48 -74.98 4.28
CA ARG A 4 18.20 -74.43 3.73
C ARG A 4 18.25 -72.91 3.44
N LEU A 5 17.87 -72.37 2.28
CA LEU A 5 16.75 -72.67 1.37
C LEU A 5 16.94 -71.72 0.14
N THR A 6 17.05 -72.17 -1.12
CA THR A 6 15.96 -72.39 -2.11
C THR A 6 15.53 -71.09 -2.82
N LEU A 7 15.15 -70.97 -4.10
CA LEU A 7 15.14 -71.72 -5.37
C LEU A 7 14.12 -70.95 -6.26
N PHE A 8 14.14 -71.17 -7.58
CA PHE A 8 13.09 -70.82 -8.56
C PHE A 8 12.91 -69.32 -8.90
N MET A 9 12.49 -68.90 -10.09
CA MET A 9 12.52 -69.39 -11.47
C MET A 9 11.99 -68.21 -12.30
N LEU A 10 12.55 -68.06 -13.48
CA LEU A 10 11.94 -67.53 -14.69
C LEU A 10 10.41 -67.85 -14.79
N ILE A 11 9.57 -66.85 -15.10
CA ILE A 11 8.58 -66.83 -16.21
C ILE A 11 7.72 -65.55 -16.14
N ILE A 12 7.89 -64.75 -17.20
CA ILE A 12 6.92 -63.91 -17.93
C ILE A 12 5.50 -63.84 -17.32
N GLY A 13 5.18 -62.65 -16.78
CA GLY A 13 3.81 -62.22 -16.48
C GLY A 13 3.62 -60.79 -16.98
N ILE A 14 2.86 -60.66 -18.07
CA ILE A 14 2.41 -59.42 -18.70
C ILE A 14 1.72 -58.55 -17.64
N PHE A 15 2.39 -57.50 -17.16
CA PHE A 15 1.72 -56.40 -16.47
C PHE A 15 1.27 -55.40 -17.52
N VAL A 16 0.01 -55.53 -17.93
CA VAL A 16 -0.77 -54.44 -18.49
C VAL A 16 -0.74 -53.31 -17.47
N SER A 17 0.13 -52.33 -17.68
CA SER A 17 0.04 -51.04 -17.00
C SER A 17 -1.23 -50.36 -17.51
N VAL A 18 -2.35 -50.66 -16.85
CA VAL A 18 -3.51 -49.77 -16.84
C VAL A 18 -2.99 -48.49 -16.21
N GLY A 19 -2.52 -47.58 -17.07
CA GLY A 19 -2.36 -46.19 -16.72
C GLY A 19 -3.75 -45.69 -16.39
N ILE A 20 -4.14 -45.79 -15.13
CA ILE A 20 -5.19 -44.95 -14.59
C ILE A 20 -4.59 -43.55 -14.70
N ILE A 21 -4.91 -42.86 -15.79
CA ILE A 21 -4.88 -41.42 -15.85
C ILE A 21 -5.93 -41.00 -14.82
N ILE A 22 -5.51 -40.93 -13.55
CA ILE A 22 -6.22 -40.16 -12.56
C ILE A 22 -6.00 -38.73 -13.05
N ASN A 23 -6.88 -38.27 -13.94
CA ASN A 23 -7.14 -36.85 -14.01
C ASN A 23 -7.47 -36.47 -12.57
N PRO A 24 -6.66 -35.67 -11.86
CA PRO A 24 -7.13 -35.13 -10.60
C PRO A 24 -8.37 -34.34 -10.98
N VAL A 25 -9.54 -34.92 -10.71
CA VAL A 25 -10.78 -34.17 -10.65
C VAL A 25 -10.47 -33.13 -9.58
N ARG A 26 -10.08 -31.92 -10.02
CA ARG A 26 -10.00 -30.77 -9.14
C ARG A 26 -11.37 -30.69 -8.52
N ALA A 27 -11.48 -31.13 -7.25
CA ALA A 27 -12.66 -30.87 -6.47
C ALA A 27 -12.93 -29.37 -6.62
N ALA A 28 -14.13 -29.02 -7.09
CA ALA A 28 -14.51 -27.62 -7.23
C ALA A 28 -14.20 -26.91 -5.91
N GLY A 29 -13.53 -25.75 -5.98
CA GLY A 29 -13.14 -25.00 -4.79
C GLY A 29 -14.35 -24.79 -3.88
N ARG A 30 -14.12 -24.75 -2.56
CA ARG A 30 -15.20 -24.50 -1.60
C ARG A 30 -15.79 -23.10 -1.82
N PRO A 31 -17.09 -22.86 -1.63
CA PRO A 31 -17.61 -21.51 -1.65
C PRO A 31 -16.90 -20.62 -0.61
N LEU A 32 -16.83 -19.32 -0.88
CA LEU A 32 -16.35 -18.36 0.11
C LEU A 32 -17.20 -18.45 1.40
N PRO A 33 -16.59 -18.34 2.59
CA PRO A 33 -17.33 -18.31 3.83
C PRO A 33 -18.30 -17.13 3.86
N ALA A 34 -19.44 -17.30 4.53
CA ALA A 34 -20.37 -16.21 4.75
C ALA A 34 -19.70 -15.10 5.59
N ILE A 35 -19.97 -13.84 5.23
CA ILE A 35 -19.54 -12.69 6.02
C ILE A 35 -20.20 -12.79 7.42
N PRO A 36 -19.46 -12.54 8.52
CA PRO A 36 -20.05 -12.53 9.85
C PRO A 36 -21.24 -11.57 9.96
N ASN A 37 -22.19 -11.91 10.84
CA ASN A 37 -23.42 -11.12 10.98
C ASN A 37 -23.16 -9.70 11.51
N ALA A 38 -24.13 -8.82 11.30
CA ALA A 38 -24.01 -7.40 11.66
C ALA A 38 -23.71 -7.14 13.14
N ILE A 39 -24.15 -8.01 14.07
CA ILE A 39 -23.87 -7.85 15.50
C ILE A 39 -22.37 -7.97 15.77
N ILE A 40 -21.72 -8.96 15.15
CA ILE A 40 -20.26 -9.15 15.27
C ILE A 40 -19.51 -7.98 14.64
N LEU A 41 -19.91 -7.55 13.44
CA LEU A 41 -19.26 -6.43 12.75
C LEU A 41 -19.39 -5.12 13.55
N ASN A 42 -20.59 -4.81 14.04
CA ASN A 42 -20.85 -3.61 14.85
C ASN A 42 -20.04 -3.62 16.16
N LYS A 43 -19.85 -4.79 16.78
CA LYS A 43 -18.97 -4.93 17.95
C LYS A 43 -17.53 -4.50 17.62
N VAL A 44 -16.97 -4.99 16.50
CA VAL A 44 -15.61 -4.62 16.07
C VAL A 44 -15.52 -3.12 15.81
N ILE A 45 -16.50 -2.54 15.10
CA ILE A 45 -16.55 -1.10 14.81
C ILE A 45 -16.57 -0.27 16.11
N LEU A 46 -17.45 -0.61 17.05
CA LEU A 46 -17.60 0.13 18.31
C LEU A 46 -16.35 0.04 19.20
N GLN A 47 -15.68 -1.12 19.22
CA GLN A 47 -14.49 -1.33 20.05
C GLN A 47 -13.22 -0.69 19.46
N THR A 48 -13.13 -0.58 18.14
CA THR A 48 -11.91 -0.09 17.47
C THR A 48 -11.98 1.37 17.07
N GLN A 49 -13.17 1.85 16.69
CA GLN A 49 -13.37 3.13 16.00
C GLN A 49 -12.50 3.26 14.73
N GLY A 50 -12.22 2.10 14.12
CA GLY A 50 -11.38 1.97 12.95
C GLY A 50 -9.92 1.73 13.29
N PRO A 51 -9.07 1.79 12.26
CA PRO A 51 -7.69 1.42 12.42
C PRO A 51 -6.85 2.50 13.09
N THR A 52 -5.72 2.09 13.64
CA THR A 52 -4.79 2.99 14.33
C THR A 52 -3.52 3.13 13.52
N PHE A 53 -3.36 4.31 12.89
CA PHE A 53 -2.16 4.65 12.14
C PHE A 53 -0.94 4.71 13.07
N THR A 54 0.06 3.89 12.78
CA THR A 54 1.36 3.92 13.48
C THR A 54 2.43 4.41 12.50
N PRO A 55 2.83 5.69 12.55
CA PRO A 55 3.77 6.25 11.58
C PRO A 55 5.18 5.69 11.73
N LEU A 56 5.88 5.58 10.59
CA LEU A 56 7.33 5.30 10.56
C LEU A 56 8.19 6.56 10.73
N TYR A 57 7.57 7.74 10.59
CA TYR A 57 8.21 9.06 10.55
C TYR A 57 9.25 9.21 9.42
N ALA A 58 9.68 10.45 9.20
CA ALA A 58 10.81 10.74 8.31
C ALA A 58 12.15 10.53 9.05
N PRO A 59 13.18 9.95 8.38
CA PRO A 59 14.55 9.95 8.91
C PRO A 59 15.06 11.36 9.23
N ASN A 60 15.81 11.51 10.34
CA ASN A 60 16.32 12.81 10.79
C ASN A 60 17.24 13.49 9.77
N LEU A 61 18.01 12.71 8.99
CA LEU A 61 18.89 13.22 7.95
C LEU A 61 18.15 14.10 6.93
N ILE A 62 16.90 13.78 6.60
CA ILE A 62 16.09 14.52 5.63
C ILE A 62 15.94 15.97 6.07
N ARG A 63 15.65 16.21 7.36
CA ARG A 63 15.48 17.56 7.90
C ARG A 63 16.76 18.37 7.75
N THR A 64 17.91 17.79 8.05
CA THR A 64 19.21 18.46 7.90
C THR A 64 19.49 18.83 6.45
N GLN A 65 19.12 17.97 5.49
CA GLN A 65 19.30 18.26 4.06
C GLN A 65 18.37 19.36 3.57
N LEU A 66 17.13 19.42 4.08
CA LEU A 66 16.17 20.46 3.71
C LEU A 66 16.59 21.86 4.18
N ILE A 67 17.25 21.98 5.33
CA ILE A 67 17.77 23.26 5.85
C ILE A 67 18.82 23.87 4.92
N ALA A 68 19.49 23.06 4.09
CA ALA A 68 20.51 23.55 3.16
C ALA A 68 19.91 24.26 1.91
N PHE A 69 18.59 24.17 1.69
CA PHE A 69 17.93 24.92 0.63
C PHE A 69 17.82 26.40 1.01
N SER A 70 17.80 27.26 -0.01
CA SER A 70 17.80 28.72 0.17
C SER A 70 16.88 29.46 -0.80
N GLY A 71 16.61 30.74 -0.52
CA GLY A 71 15.84 31.64 -1.37
C GLY A 71 14.34 31.35 -1.27
N VAL A 72 13.68 31.03 -2.39
CA VAL A 72 12.23 30.70 -2.39
C VAL A 72 11.91 29.43 -1.58
N PHE A 73 12.93 28.67 -1.19
CA PHE A 73 12.83 27.46 -0.38
C PHE A 73 13.31 27.66 1.07
N ASP A 74 13.59 28.91 1.49
CA ASP A 74 13.96 29.21 2.88
C ASP A 74 12.88 28.68 3.84
N ASN A 75 13.31 27.96 4.87
CA ASN A 75 12.46 27.36 5.91
C ASN A 75 11.46 26.29 5.40
N ALA A 76 11.66 25.74 4.19
CA ALA A 76 10.76 24.73 3.62
C ALA A 76 10.66 23.47 4.49
N GLU A 77 11.68 23.13 5.29
CA GLU A 77 11.64 22.00 6.23
C GLU A 77 10.50 22.09 7.23
N ASN A 78 10.05 23.30 7.57
CA ASN A 78 8.94 23.53 8.51
C ASN A 78 7.56 23.38 7.84
N MET A 79 7.52 23.28 6.49
CA MET A 79 6.29 23.09 5.73
C MET A 79 5.85 21.63 5.66
N PHE A 80 6.69 20.67 6.04
CA PHE A 80 6.44 19.25 5.80
C PHE A 80 6.02 18.49 7.06
N SER A 81 5.09 17.55 6.89
CA SER A 81 4.66 16.64 7.95
C SER A 81 5.60 15.44 8.03
N THR A 82 6.48 15.44 9.03
CA THR A 82 7.31 14.26 9.34
C THR A 82 6.48 13.10 9.93
N ARG A 83 5.30 13.39 10.47
CA ARG A 83 4.39 12.39 11.05
C ARG A 83 3.59 11.63 9.99
N GLN A 84 3.22 12.29 8.90
CA GLN A 84 2.51 11.66 7.77
C GLN A 84 3.47 11.22 6.66
N ALA A 85 4.77 11.12 6.96
CA ALA A 85 5.75 10.63 6.02
C ALA A 85 5.45 9.16 5.66
N ILE A 86 5.51 8.85 4.37
CA ILE A 86 5.37 7.48 3.86
C ILE A 86 6.74 6.99 3.42
N ASN A 87 7.09 5.77 3.83
CA ASN A 87 8.37 5.15 3.53
C ASN A 87 8.13 3.89 2.70
N TYR A 88 8.70 3.84 1.49
CA TYR A 88 8.75 2.59 0.74
C TYR A 88 10.00 1.83 1.16
N ILE A 89 9.82 0.69 1.82
CA ILE A 89 10.91 -0.20 2.21
C ILE A 89 10.77 -1.49 1.43
N SER A 90 11.81 -1.85 0.68
CA SER A 90 11.82 -3.08 -0.13
C SER A 90 11.86 -4.34 0.76
N THR A 91 11.50 -5.48 0.18
CA THR A 91 11.65 -6.78 0.88
C THR A 91 13.11 -7.10 1.22
N GLY A 92 14.06 -6.49 0.49
CA GLY A 92 15.50 -6.49 0.78
C GLY A 92 15.92 -5.64 1.99
N ARG A 93 14.98 -5.05 2.74
CA ARG A 93 15.22 -4.20 3.91
C ARG A 93 15.96 -2.89 3.59
N ALA A 94 15.79 -2.37 2.38
CA ALA A 94 16.33 -1.08 1.98
C ALA A 94 15.20 -0.06 1.88
N LEU A 95 15.38 1.12 2.47
CA LEU A 95 14.52 2.27 2.20
C LEU A 95 14.79 2.72 0.76
N MET A 96 13.75 2.73 -0.06
CA MET A 96 13.83 3.15 -1.47
C MET A 96 13.47 4.64 -1.59
N GLU A 97 12.43 5.06 -0.87
CA GLU A 97 12.02 6.45 -0.82
C GLU A 97 11.30 6.79 0.48
N THR A 98 11.43 8.05 0.90
CA THR A 98 10.57 8.69 1.89
C THR A 98 9.89 9.90 1.26
N VAL A 99 8.57 9.93 1.35
CA VAL A 99 7.74 11.03 0.84
C VAL A 99 7.23 11.82 2.04
N LEU A 100 7.51 13.13 2.05
CA LEU A 100 7.05 14.03 3.09
C LEU A 100 5.96 14.94 2.49
N PRO A 101 4.69 14.76 2.87
CA PRO A 101 3.65 15.67 2.44
C PRO A 101 3.73 17.01 3.18
N LEU A 102 2.97 18.01 2.73
CA LEU A 102 2.80 19.26 3.46
C LEU A 102 2.17 19.01 4.84
N LEU A 103 2.51 19.85 5.82
CA LEU A 103 1.77 19.97 7.06
C LEU A 103 0.37 20.55 6.75
N ASN A 104 -0.67 19.97 7.36
CA ASN A 104 -2.07 20.33 7.08
C ASN A 104 -2.40 20.26 5.58
N SER A 105 -1.90 19.21 4.93
CA SER A 105 -1.98 18.99 3.49
C SER A 105 -3.43 19.05 2.99
N ARG A 106 -4.42 18.64 3.79
CA ARG A 106 -5.85 18.70 3.45
C ARG A 106 -6.41 20.11 3.32
N THR A 107 -5.84 21.10 4.01
CA THR A 107 -6.28 22.50 3.97
C THR A 107 -5.40 23.38 3.09
N ALA A 108 -4.36 22.80 2.48
CA ALA A 108 -3.54 23.49 1.51
C ALA A 108 -4.35 23.86 0.26
N ILE A 109 -3.85 24.82 -0.52
CA ILE A 109 -4.42 25.17 -1.82
C ILE A 109 -3.35 24.91 -2.87
N LEU A 110 -3.71 24.21 -3.93
CA LEU A 110 -2.82 23.89 -5.06
C LEU A 110 -2.80 25.05 -6.08
N ASP A 111 -2.37 26.22 -5.61
CA ASP A 111 -2.20 27.40 -6.47
C ASP A 111 -0.72 27.77 -6.56
N PRO A 112 -0.24 28.29 -7.71
CA PRO A 112 1.11 28.79 -7.81
C PRO A 112 1.29 30.03 -6.91
N VAL A 113 2.29 29.98 -6.03
CA VAL A 113 2.57 31.05 -5.05
C VAL A 113 3.93 31.72 -5.24
N PHE A 114 4.78 31.17 -6.12
CA PHE A 114 6.06 31.78 -6.48
C PHE A 114 6.46 31.44 -7.92
N THR A 115 7.41 32.20 -8.45
CA THR A 115 8.10 31.85 -9.70
C THR A 115 9.23 30.89 -9.37
N THR A 116 9.18 29.69 -9.94
CA THR A 116 10.20 28.67 -9.73
C THR A 116 11.59 29.13 -10.15
N PRO A 117 12.64 28.78 -9.39
CA PRO A 117 14.00 29.18 -9.70
C PRO A 117 14.62 28.27 -10.78
N GLY A 118 15.75 28.71 -11.37
CA GLY A 118 16.51 27.94 -12.36
C GLY A 118 16.28 28.35 -13.82
N THR A 119 16.68 27.47 -14.75
CA THR A 119 16.83 27.76 -16.20
C THR A 119 15.52 27.90 -16.99
N ASN A 120 14.36 27.66 -16.37
CA ASN A 120 13.05 27.83 -17.00
C ASN A 120 12.02 28.23 -15.92
N PRO A 121 12.02 29.49 -15.49
CA PRO A 121 11.16 29.96 -14.41
C PRO A 121 9.68 29.91 -14.85
N ARG A 122 8.87 29.27 -14.02
CA ARG A 122 7.42 29.10 -14.21
C ARG A 122 6.67 29.25 -12.88
N PRO A 123 5.38 29.62 -12.87
CA PRO A 123 4.60 29.61 -11.64
C PRO A 123 4.63 28.23 -10.98
N GLY A 124 4.80 28.17 -9.66
CA GLY A 124 4.94 26.91 -8.93
C GLY A 124 4.48 26.95 -7.48
N LYS A 125 4.34 25.74 -6.92
CA LYS A 125 3.90 25.47 -5.55
C LYS A 125 4.68 24.31 -4.96
N ILE A 126 5.25 24.49 -3.76
CA ILE A 126 5.81 23.36 -3.00
C ILE A 126 4.65 22.46 -2.59
N ILE A 127 4.74 21.18 -2.91
CA ILE A 127 3.70 20.16 -2.63
C ILE A 127 4.20 19.05 -1.71
N GLY A 128 5.50 19.00 -1.43
CA GLY A 128 6.11 18.01 -0.55
C GLY A 128 7.63 17.97 -0.66
N ALA A 129 8.22 16.94 -0.06
CA ALA A 129 9.62 16.58 -0.22
C ALA A 129 9.75 15.08 -0.53
N LEU A 130 10.83 14.71 -1.23
CA LEU A 130 11.14 13.33 -1.57
C LEU A 130 12.60 13.05 -1.26
N PHE A 131 12.86 12.07 -0.40
CA PHE A 131 14.19 11.55 -0.14
C PHE A 131 14.38 10.20 -0.82
N GLN A 132 15.48 10.04 -1.55
CA GLN A 132 15.86 8.79 -2.20
C GLN A 132 17.29 8.42 -1.76
N PRO A 133 17.48 7.39 -0.90
CA PRO A 133 18.79 7.07 -0.35
C PRO A 133 19.87 6.73 -1.38
N SER A 134 19.48 6.05 -2.45
CA SER A 134 20.29 5.75 -3.65
C SER A 134 20.92 6.99 -4.27
N LEU A 135 20.18 8.11 -4.30
CA LEU A 135 20.65 9.41 -4.78
C LEU A 135 21.33 10.23 -3.68
N LYS A 136 21.28 9.76 -2.42
CA LYS A 136 21.77 10.45 -1.20
C LYS A 136 21.21 11.86 -1.04
N MET A 137 20.02 12.11 -1.57
CA MET A 137 19.54 13.46 -1.80
C MET A 137 18.06 13.59 -1.45
N THR A 138 17.76 14.68 -0.73
CA THR A 138 16.40 15.14 -0.48
C THR A 138 16.05 16.18 -1.52
N ASN A 139 14.90 16.03 -2.16
CA ASN A 139 14.39 16.97 -3.14
C ASN A 139 13.17 17.71 -2.57
N ILE A 140 13.10 19.02 -2.78
CA ILE A 140 11.85 19.76 -2.65
C ILE A 140 11.00 19.47 -3.89
N VAL A 141 9.78 19.01 -3.67
CA VAL A 141 8.84 18.65 -4.74
C VAL A 141 7.93 19.83 -5.01
N VAL A 142 7.95 20.31 -6.25
CA VAL A 142 7.22 21.50 -6.68
C VAL A 142 6.30 21.14 -7.84
N ALA A 143 4.99 21.40 -7.68
CA ALA A 143 4.05 21.44 -8.79
C ALA A 143 4.31 22.69 -9.63
N VAL A 144 4.37 22.52 -10.95
CA VAL A 144 4.66 23.60 -11.90
C VAL A 144 3.53 23.78 -12.88
N PHE A 145 3.18 25.04 -13.13
CA PHE A 145 2.04 25.46 -13.92
C PHE A 145 2.50 26.19 -15.18
N ASP A 146 1.55 26.43 -16.10
CA ASP A 146 1.79 27.23 -17.29
C ASP A 146 2.10 28.70 -16.93
N ALA A 147 2.74 29.43 -17.84
CA ALA A 147 2.97 30.85 -17.67
C ALA A 147 1.63 31.62 -17.55
N GLY A 148 1.61 32.69 -16.73
CA GLY A 148 0.41 33.52 -16.54
C GLY A 148 -0.67 32.93 -15.62
N THR A 149 -0.38 31.84 -14.90
CA THR A 149 -1.35 31.15 -14.02
C THR A 149 -1.36 31.64 -12.57
N PHE A 150 -0.62 32.70 -12.22
CA PHE A 150 -0.71 33.31 -10.89
C PHE A 150 -2.15 33.77 -10.58
N GLY A 151 -2.68 33.36 -9.43
CA GLY A 151 -4.06 33.67 -9.03
C GLY A 151 -5.15 32.79 -9.67
N CYS A 152 -4.76 31.74 -10.39
CA CYS A 152 -5.72 30.80 -10.98
C CYS A 152 -6.11 29.69 -9.98
N GLY A 153 -7.24 29.88 -9.28
CA GLY A 153 -7.73 28.96 -8.23
C GLY A 153 -8.22 27.58 -8.70
N SER A 154 -7.89 27.16 -9.93
CA SER A 154 -8.25 25.85 -10.50
C SER A 154 -7.30 25.36 -11.58
N CYS A 155 -6.12 25.97 -11.69
CA CYS A 155 -5.14 25.59 -12.69
C CYS A 155 -4.57 24.21 -12.36
N VAL A 156 -4.41 23.39 -13.40
CA VAL A 156 -3.86 22.03 -13.25
C VAL A 156 -2.35 22.09 -13.46
N PRO A 157 -1.53 21.57 -12.53
CA PRO A 157 -0.09 21.45 -12.74
C PRO A 157 0.22 20.62 -13.98
N LYS A 158 1.21 21.04 -14.77
CA LYS A 158 1.68 20.31 -15.94
C LYS A 158 2.80 19.34 -15.60
N ALA A 159 3.62 19.70 -14.62
CA ALA A 159 4.83 18.99 -14.28
C ALA A 159 5.07 19.01 -12.78
N VAL A 160 5.89 18.06 -12.34
CA VAL A 160 6.49 18.03 -11.02
C VAL A 160 7.99 18.23 -11.19
N ARG A 161 8.55 19.20 -10.47
CA ARG A 161 9.99 19.42 -10.36
C ARG A 161 10.51 18.90 -9.03
N PHE A 162 11.61 18.16 -9.08
CA PHE A 162 12.39 17.72 -7.93
C PHE A 162 13.64 18.59 -7.85
N TYR A 163 13.59 19.60 -6.98
CA TYR A 163 14.74 20.47 -6.72
C TYR A 163 15.70 19.79 -5.78
N TYR A 164 16.93 19.59 -6.21
CA TYR A 164 18.00 19.06 -5.37
C TYR A 164 18.92 20.14 -4.79
N ASN A 165 18.77 21.37 -5.28
CA ASN A 165 19.22 22.59 -4.63
C ASN A 165 18.31 23.75 -5.06
N SER A 166 18.66 24.98 -4.69
CA SER A 166 17.81 26.15 -4.92
C SER A 166 17.59 26.54 -6.39
N THR A 167 18.28 25.94 -7.37
CA THR A 167 18.15 26.30 -8.79
C THR A 167 18.11 25.12 -9.75
N GLN A 168 18.64 23.97 -9.34
CA GLN A 168 18.76 22.79 -10.17
C GLN A 168 17.68 21.77 -9.81
N TYR A 169 17.07 21.20 -10.85
CA TYR A 169 15.96 20.28 -10.70
C TYR A 169 15.96 19.20 -11.79
N THR A 170 15.21 18.14 -11.52
CA THR A 170 14.69 17.25 -12.57
C THR A 170 13.18 17.44 -12.69
N GLU A 171 12.63 17.17 -13.86
CA GLU A 171 11.22 17.41 -14.16
C GLU A 171 10.57 16.15 -14.73
N VAL A 172 9.36 15.86 -14.30
CA VAL A 172 8.51 14.79 -14.81
C VAL A 172 7.09 15.29 -15.01
N SER A 173 6.30 14.58 -15.82
CA SER A 173 4.89 14.89 -15.98
C SER A 173 4.13 14.72 -14.66
N ALA A 174 3.28 15.68 -14.34
CA ALA A 174 2.35 15.57 -13.23
C ALA A 174 1.15 14.72 -13.64
N ILE A 175 0.65 13.91 -12.72
CA ILE A 175 -0.63 13.23 -12.83
C ILE A 175 -1.55 13.86 -11.79
N TYR A 176 -2.66 14.45 -12.24
CA TYR A 176 -3.60 15.18 -11.41
C TYR A 176 -4.82 14.31 -11.07
N GLY A 177 -5.30 14.43 -9.83
CA GLY A 177 -6.55 13.84 -9.37
C GLY A 177 -7.32 14.78 -8.44
N ARG A 178 -8.65 14.63 -8.38
CA ARG A 178 -9.54 15.34 -7.45
C ARG A 178 -10.27 14.39 -6.55
N PHE A 179 -10.33 14.66 -5.26
CA PHE A 179 -11.13 13.84 -4.36
C PHE A 179 -12.59 14.29 -4.41
N LEU A 180 -13.49 13.34 -4.65
CA LEU A 180 -14.91 13.61 -4.89
C LEU A 180 -15.76 12.67 -4.04
N ASP A 181 -16.79 13.20 -3.39
CA ASP A 181 -17.82 12.40 -2.72
C ASP A 181 -18.74 11.69 -3.73
N ILE A 182 -19.70 10.91 -3.23
CA ILE A 182 -20.71 10.23 -4.06
C ILE A 182 -21.59 11.19 -4.88
N ASN A 183 -21.70 12.44 -4.47
CA ASN A 183 -22.46 13.48 -5.15
C ASN A 183 -21.60 14.30 -6.12
N GLY A 184 -20.29 14.00 -6.23
CA GLY A 184 -19.34 14.73 -7.07
C GLY A 184 -18.80 16.03 -6.46
N ASN A 185 -18.99 16.26 -5.16
CA ASN A 185 -18.43 17.43 -4.47
C ASN A 185 -16.99 17.17 -4.08
N ASN A 186 -16.14 18.19 -4.19
CA ASN A 186 -14.75 18.11 -3.73
C ASN A 186 -14.72 17.93 -2.20
N THR A 187 -14.19 16.81 -1.73
CA THR A 187 -13.98 16.53 -0.31
C THR A 187 -12.70 15.75 -0.12
N VAL A 188 -12.05 15.88 1.02
CA VAL A 188 -10.93 15.01 1.43
C VAL A 188 -11.15 14.60 2.86
N ALA A 189 -11.29 13.30 3.10
CA ALA A 189 -11.30 12.76 4.45
C ALA A 189 -9.94 13.03 5.13
N ALA A 190 -9.94 13.26 6.43
CA ALA A 190 -8.70 13.44 7.19
C ALA A 190 -7.76 12.22 7.07
N ILE A 191 -8.31 11.03 6.81
CA ILE A 191 -7.52 9.81 6.57
C ILE A 191 -6.91 9.76 5.17
N ASP A 192 -7.23 10.68 4.26
CA ASP A 192 -6.63 10.77 2.92
C ASP A 192 -5.58 11.88 2.81
N GLU A 193 -5.41 12.68 3.87
CA GLU A 193 -4.36 13.71 3.98
C GLU A 193 -2.95 13.10 3.94
N GLY A 194 -2.00 13.70 3.24
CA GLY A 194 -0.61 13.26 3.27
C GLY A 194 -0.14 12.67 1.94
N ALA A 195 0.47 11.47 1.97
CA ALA A 195 1.04 10.84 0.79
C ALA A 195 0.58 9.38 0.62
N LEU A 196 0.74 8.86 -0.58
CA LEU A 196 0.50 7.47 -0.96
C LEU A 196 1.61 7.01 -1.90
N VAL A 197 2.08 5.78 -1.74
CA VAL A 197 3.09 5.19 -2.61
C VAL A 197 2.59 3.83 -3.11
N THR A 198 2.47 3.67 -4.42
CA THR A 198 2.11 2.39 -5.05
C THR A 198 3.36 1.67 -5.57
N GLN A 199 3.21 0.67 -6.42
CA GLN A 199 4.36 0.11 -7.12
C GLN A 199 4.91 1.06 -8.20
N ASP A 200 4.04 1.85 -8.84
CA ASP A 200 4.41 2.65 -10.01
C ASP A 200 4.35 4.15 -9.77
N ASN A 201 3.60 4.61 -8.78
CA ASN A 201 3.33 6.03 -8.56
C ASN A 201 3.65 6.46 -7.13
N THR A 202 4.01 7.72 -6.96
CA THR A 202 3.97 8.43 -5.68
C THR A 202 2.98 9.56 -5.81
N CYS A 203 2.16 9.75 -4.79
CA CYS A 203 1.12 10.75 -4.75
C CYS A 203 1.18 11.56 -3.44
N VAL A 204 0.89 12.85 -3.53
CA VAL A 204 0.71 13.73 -2.37
C VAL A 204 -0.63 14.46 -2.48
N THR A 205 -1.35 14.53 -1.37
CA THR A 205 -2.61 15.25 -1.22
C THR A 205 -2.31 16.72 -0.94
N VAL A 206 -2.92 17.61 -1.70
CA VAL A 206 -2.83 19.07 -1.54
C VAL A 206 -4.23 19.63 -1.64
N GLY A 207 -4.78 20.08 -0.52
CA GLY A 207 -6.16 20.55 -0.44
C GLY A 207 -7.16 19.45 -0.73
N LEU A 208 -7.96 19.70 -1.77
CA LEU A 208 -8.98 18.78 -2.27
C LEU A 208 -8.48 17.94 -3.46
N GLU A 209 -7.18 17.98 -3.70
CA GLU A 209 -6.55 17.49 -4.92
C GLU A 209 -5.37 16.58 -4.59
N GLN A 210 -4.95 15.83 -5.59
CA GLN A 210 -3.81 14.94 -5.51
C GLN A 210 -2.89 15.15 -6.70
N ILE A 211 -1.60 15.24 -6.40
CA ILE A 211 -0.54 15.26 -7.41
C ILE A 211 0.29 14.00 -7.30
N CYS A 212 0.35 13.25 -8.38
CA CYS A 212 1.15 12.05 -8.50
C CYS A 212 2.22 12.18 -9.58
N TRP A 213 3.22 11.32 -9.48
CA TRP A 213 4.24 11.13 -10.50
C TRP A 213 4.68 9.67 -10.52
N LYS A 214 5.21 9.24 -11.67
CA LYS A 214 5.80 7.90 -11.79
C LYS A 214 7.07 7.80 -10.93
N ALA A 215 7.22 6.68 -10.24
CA ALA A 215 8.42 6.36 -9.48
C ALA A 215 9.65 6.43 -10.40
N LYS A 216 10.66 7.19 -10.00
CA LYS A 216 11.91 7.32 -10.79
C LYS A 216 12.78 6.07 -10.69
N GLU A 217 12.70 5.36 -9.57
CA GLU A 217 13.46 4.15 -9.32
C GLU A 217 12.61 2.91 -9.45
N THR A 218 13.25 1.82 -9.90
CA THR A 218 12.62 0.51 -9.94
C THR A 218 12.43 0.04 -8.49
N ARG A 219 11.19 0.17 -8.02
CA ARG A 219 10.72 -0.43 -6.78
C ARG A 219 10.73 -1.96 -6.88
N ASP A 220 10.75 -2.62 -5.73
CA ASP A 220 10.85 -4.07 -5.60
C ASP A 220 9.54 -4.75 -6.04
N ASN A 221 9.30 -4.92 -7.35
CA ASN A 221 8.09 -5.58 -7.85
C ASN A 221 8.15 -7.10 -7.78
N LYS A 222 9.34 -7.70 -7.94
CA LYS A 222 9.45 -9.16 -8.12
C LYS A 222 9.08 -9.93 -6.86
N ALA A 223 9.59 -9.51 -5.70
CA ALA A 223 9.37 -10.25 -4.46
C ALA A 223 7.92 -10.14 -3.95
N PRO A 224 7.31 -8.94 -3.83
CA PRO A 224 5.88 -8.82 -3.46
C PRO A 224 4.95 -9.54 -4.44
N LYS A 225 5.22 -9.43 -5.75
CA LYS A 225 4.48 -10.18 -6.77
C LYS A 225 4.52 -11.68 -6.51
N ALA A 226 5.71 -12.25 -6.30
CA ALA A 226 5.86 -13.68 -6.06
C ALA A 226 5.10 -14.14 -4.81
N LEU A 227 5.12 -13.35 -3.73
CA LEU A 227 4.38 -13.64 -2.50
C LEU A 227 2.86 -13.61 -2.74
N VAL A 228 2.37 -12.62 -3.49
CA VAL A 228 0.94 -12.52 -3.84
C VAL A 228 0.51 -13.63 -4.79
N ASP A 229 1.30 -13.97 -5.80
CA ASP A 229 1.00 -15.04 -6.75
C ASP A 229 0.97 -16.41 -6.04
N ALA A 230 1.89 -16.65 -5.09
CA ALA A 230 1.87 -17.85 -4.25
C ALA A 230 0.61 -17.91 -3.37
N ALA A 231 0.23 -16.78 -2.77
CA ALA A 231 -1.00 -16.68 -1.99
C ALA A 231 -2.25 -16.94 -2.85
N TYR A 232 -2.31 -16.36 -4.05
CA TYR A 232 -3.40 -16.57 -5.00
C TYR A 232 -3.53 -18.04 -5.36
N ASN A 233 -2.44 -18.70 -5.76
CA ASN A 233 -2.46 -20.10 -6.15
C ASN A 233 -2.93 -21.02 -5.02
N ARG A 234 -2.48 -20.74 -3.79
CA ARG A 234 -2.94 -21.49 -2.61
C ARG A 234 -4.44 -21.28 -2.36
N LEU A 235 -4.89 -20.03 -2.32
CA LEU A 235 -6.29 -19.71 -2.01
C LEU A 235 -7.24 -20.18 -3.11
N LYS A 236 -6.84 -20.12 -4.39
CA LYS A 236 -7.63 -20.62 -5.53
C LYS A 236 -7.73 -22.15 -5.54
N GLY A 237 -6.79 -22.85 -4.88
CA GLY A 237 -6.88 -24.29 -4.63
C GLY A 237 -7.86 -24.67 -3.51
N VAL A 238 -8.26 -23.71 -2.67
CA VAL A 238 -9.15 -23.94 -1.52
C VAL A 238 -10.56 -23.41 -1.79
N TYR A 239 -10.66 -22.22 -2.36
CA TYR A 239 -11.90 -21.48 -2.52
C TYR A 239 -12.25 -21.23 -3.98
N ASP A 240 -13.55 -21.18 -4.26
CA ASP A 240 -14.10 -20.70 -5.52
C ASP A 240 -14.43 -19.20 -5.43
N PHE A 241 -13.65 -18.41 -6.16
CA PHE A 241 -13.84 -16.97 -6.36
C PHE A 241 -13.46 -16.60 -7.79
N SER A 242 -14.11 -15.59 -8.36
CA SER A 242 -13.99 -15.26 -9.79
C SER A 242 -13.02 -14.12 -10.10
N VAL A 243 -12.63 -13.34 -9.09
CA VAL A 243 -11.74 -12.19 -9.26
C VAL A 243 -10.29 -12.58 -9.53
N LYS A 244 -9.58 -11.71 -10.25
CA LYS A 244 -8.13 -11.73 -10.41
C LYS A 244 -7.51 -10.60 -9.57
N PHE A 245 -6.24 -10.72 -9.22
CA PHE A 245 -5.51 -9.70 -8.49
C PHE A 245 -4.42 -9.09 -9.36
N LYS A 246 -4.12 -7.81 -9.13
CA LYS A 246 -3.03 -7.10 -9.80
C LYS A 246 -1.71 -7.37 -9.11
N SER A 247 -1.22 -8.60 -9.23
CA SER A 247 0.04 -8.98 -8.56
C SER A 247 1.26 -8.23 -9.09
N ASP A 248 1.21 -7.70 -10.32
CA ASP A 248 2.29 -6.88 -10.89
C ASP A 248 2.44 -5.51 -10.19
N THR A 249 1.37 -5.03 -9.55
CA THR A 249 1.38 -3.79 -8.75
C THR A 249 1.31 -4.08 -7.25
N ALA A 250 1.64 -5.32 -6.85
CA ALA A 250 1.74 -5.68 -5.44
C ALA A 250 2.80 -4.83 -4.75
N VAL A 251 2.51 -4.39 -3.53
CA VAL A 251 3.45 -3.59 -2.73
C VAL A 251 3.75 -4.27 -1.40
N PRO A 252 4.98 -4.10 -0.86
CA PRO A 252 5.30 -4.51 0.48
C PRO A 252 4.86 -3.44 1.49
N ASP A 253 4.45 -3.85 2.70
CA ASP A 253 4.22 -2.93 3.81
C ASP A 253 4.66 -3.57 5.14
N LEU A 254 4.96 -2.69 6.10
CA LEU A 254 5.18 -3.00 7.50
C LEU A 254 3.88 -2.86 8.25
N ILE A 255 3.50 -3.88 9.00
CA ILE A 255 2.18 -3.99 9.61
C ILE A 255 2.37 -4.35 11.08
N GLY A 256 1.47 -3.90 11.93
CA GLY A 256 1.60 -4.03 13.39
C GLY A 256 2.33 -2.87 14.07
N ALA A 257 1.84 -2.49 15.24
CA ALA A 257 2.32 -1.32 15.96
C ALA A 257 3.75 -1.50 16.48
N THR A 258 4.08 -2.70 16.97
CA THR A 258 5.39 -3.03 17.53
C THR A 258 6.47 -2.98 16.44
N ARG A 259 6.22 -3.65 15.31
CA ARG A 259 7.15 -3.70 14.18
C ARG A 259 7.39 -2.31 13.61
N ARG A 260 6.33 -1.52 13.43
CA ARG A 260 6.43 -0.15 12.94
C ARG A 260 7.18 0.77 13.90
N SER A 261 6.95 0.65 15.21
CA SER A 261 7.68 1.43 16.21
C SER A 261 9.17 1.12 16.22
N GLN A 262 9.55 -0.16 16.08
CA GLN A 262 10.95 -0.57 15.98
C GLN A 262 11.60 -0.06 14.69
N CYS A 263 10.92 -0.19 13.55
CA CYS A 263 11.41 0.35 12.29
C CYS A 263 11.55 1.87 12.33
N ALA A 264 10.58 2.58 12.90
CA ALA A 264 10.62 4.03 13.07
C ALA A 264 11.85 4.48 13.87
N ALA A 265 12.12 3.82 15.01
CA ALA A 265 13.31 4.10 15.81
C ALA A 265 14.61 3.87 15.02
N GLN A 266 14.68 2.78 14.24
CA GLN A 266 15.84 2.49 13.40
C GLN A 266 16.01 3.53 12.28
N LEU A 267 14.94 3.91 11.59
CA LEU A 267 14.95 4.92 10.53
C LEU A 267 15.42 6.30 11.03
N GLN A 268 14.99 6.69 12.23
CA GLN A 268 15.39 7.95 12.84
C GLN A 268 16.89 8.02 13.17
N ALA A 269 17.49 6.89 13.56
CA ALA A 269 18.91 6.79 13.90
C ALA A 269 19.82 6.44 12.72
N ALA A 270 19.25 5.97 11.60
CA ALA A 270 20.00 5.46 10.47
C ALA A 270 20.77 6.57 9.72
N GLN A 271 22.05 6.28 9.43
CA GLN A 271 22.87 7.05 8.48
C GLN A 271 23.02 6.31 7.14
N THR A 272 22.79 4.99 7.16
CA THR A 272 22.76 4.13 5.98
C THR A 272 21.41 3.44 5.94
N PHE A 273 20.78 3.42 4.77
CA PHE A 273 19.40 2.99 4.60
C PHE A 273 19.25 1.64 3.90
N SER A 274 20.31 0.82 3.94
CA SER A 274 20.32 -0.57 3.50
C SER A 274 20.36 -1.50 4.71
N TYR A 275 19.75 -2.68 4.60
CA TYR A 275 19.76 -3.71 5.64
C TYR A 275 19.14 -3.28 6.99
N LEU A 276 18.04 -2.53 6.92
CA LEU A 276 17.27 -2.10 8.10
C LEU A 276 16.51 -3.29 8.70
N SER A 277 17.15 -4.02 9.62
CA SER A 277 16.64 -5.27 10.21
C SER A 277 15.25 -5.17 10.83
N ALA A 278 14.92 -4.07 11.52
CA ALA A 278 13.61 -3.84 12.11
C ALA A 278 12.55 -3.44 11.07
N CYS A 279 12.98 -3.11 9.86
CA CYS A 279 12.13 -2.62 8.77
C CYS A 279 11.84 -3.66 7.69
N LEU A 280 12.11 -4.95 7.90
CA LEU A 280 11.65 -5.99 6.97
C LEU A 280 10.12 -5.96 6.86
N PRO A 281 9.55 -5.68 5.67
CA PRO A 281 8.11 -5.74 5.46
C PRO A 281 7.56 -7.14 5.76
N ASN A 282 6.46 -7.21 6.48
CA ASN A 282 5.79 -8.45 6.88
C ASN A 282 4.44 -8.66 6.16
N LEU A 283 4.07 -7.75 5.25
CA LEU A 283 2.95 -7.91 4.33
C LEU A 283 3.43 -7.69 2.89
N ALA A 284 2.96 -8.53 1.98
CA ALA A 284 2.80 -8.19 0.57
C ALA A 284 1.32 -8.29 0.20
N PHE A 285 0.82 -7.34 -0.57
CA PHE A 285 -0.60 -7.32 -0.91
C PHE A 285 -0.88 -6.71 -2.27
N ALA A 286 -2.01 -7.13 -2.84
CA ALA A 286 -2.53 -6.62 -4.09
C ALA A 286 -4.04 -6.47 -4.02
N VAL A 287 -4.57 -5.66 -4.94
CA VAL A 287 -6.01 -5.41 -5.06
C VAL A 287 -6.61 -6.23 -6.20
N SER A 288 -7.91 -6.47 -6.11
CA SER A 288 -8.66 -7.10 -7.20
C SER A 288 -8.66 -6.22 -8.46
N THR A 289 -8.61 -6.86 -9.63
CA THR A 289 -8.77 -6.19 -10.93
C THR A 289 -10.18 -5.61 -11.09
N THR A 290 -11.18 -6.21 -10.43
CA THR A 290 -12.59 -5.85 -10.52
C THR A 290 -13.27 -5.80 -9.15
N ALA A 291 -14.12 -4.80 -8.95
CA ALA A 291 -15.01 -4.76 -7.78
C ALA A 291 -16.28 -5.53 -8.12
N VAL A 292 -16.50 -6.66 -7.46
CA VAL A 292 -17.69 -7.50 -7.60
C VAL A 292 -18.25 -7.76 -6.20
N ALA A 293 -19.55 -7.52 -6.02
CA ALA A 293 -20.20 -7.71 -4.74
C ALA A 293 -20.03 -9.17 -4.26
N GLY A 294 -19.70 -9.35 -2.98
CA GLY A 294 -19.46 -10.67 -2.37
C GLY A 294 -18.17 -11.36 -2.83
N GLN A 295 -17.33 -10.72 -3.64
CA GLN A 295 -16.01 -11.23 -4.02
C GLN A 295 -14.90 -10.52 -3.23
N PRO A 296 -13.71 -11.14 -3.13
CA PRO A 296 -12.54 -10.50 -2.54
C PRO A 296 -12.18 -9.19 -3.25
N ILE A 297 -11.86 -8.17 -2.47
CA ILE A 297 -11.38 -6.86 -2.94
C ILE A 297 -9.84 -6.79 -2.99
N GLY A 298 -9.16 -7.72 -2.34
CA GLY A 298 -7.72 -7.83 -2.32
C GLY A 298 -7.23 -9.15 -1.76
N ILE A 299 -5.92 -9.29 -1.69
CA ILE A 299 -5.23 -10.47 -1.20
C ILE A 299 -4.02 -10.06 -0.37
N PHE A 300 -3.88 -10.64 0.82
CA PHE A 300 -2.79 -10.39 1.75
C PHE A 300 -1.92 -11.65 1.89
N ALA A 301 -0.62 -11.47 1.80
CA ALA A 301 0.40 -12.46 2.12
C ALA A 301 1.18 -11.99 3.35
N VAL A 302 0.72 -12.37 4.54
CA VAL A 302 1.33 -12.00 5.83
C VAL A 302 2.44 -12.99 6.14
N GLN A 303 3.67 -12.50 6.23
CA GLN A 303 4.86 -13.34 6.38
C GLN A 303 5.13 -13.75 7.83
N GLU A 304 4.75 -12.90 8.78
CA GLU A 304 4.98 -13.10 10.22
C GLU A 304 3.74 -12.67 11.01
N ALA A 305 3.49 -13.33 12.14
CA ALA A 305 2.41 -12.92 13.03
C ALA A 305 2.64 -11.48 13.51
N THR A 306 1.58 -10.69 13.53
CA THR A 306 1.68 -9.25 13.78
C THR A 306 0.65 -8.77 14.79
N ASP A 307 1.00 -7.74 15.55
CA ASP A 307 0.10 -7.05 16.48
C ASP A 307 -0.83 -6.08 15.73
N LEU A 308 -1.79 -6.66 15.02
CA LEU A 308 -2.90 -5.96 14.40
C LEU A 308 -4.14 -6.16 15.28
N LYS A 309 -5.03 -5.17 15.39
CA LYS A 309 -6.30 -5.24 16.13
C LYS A 309 -7.28 -6.25 15.48
N ALA A 310 -6.93 -7.52 15.48
CA ALA A 310 -7.66 -8.59 14.84
C ALA A 310 -8.63 -9.26 15.81
N TYR A 311 -9.66 -9.85 15.22
CA TYR A 311 -10.70 -10.61 15.89
C TYR A 311 -10.92 -11.91 15.13
N THR A 312 -11.38 -12.96 15.79
CA THR A 312 -11.90 -14.14 15.10
C THR A 312 -13.17 -13.77 14.31
N ALA A 313 -13.59 -14.62 13.37
CA ALA A 313 -14.87 -14.48 12.68
C ALA A 313 -16.09 -14.45 13.63
N GLY A 314 -15.95 -14.99 14.85
CA GLY A 314 -16.94 -14.91 15.93
C GLY A 314 -16.90 -13.62 16.76
N GLY A 315 -16.01 -12.67 16.44
CA GLY A 315 -15.88 -11.39 17.15
C GLY A 315 -15.12 -11.49 18.48
N VAL A 316 -14.28 -12.50 18.66
CA VAL A 316 -13.37 -12.61 19.82
C VAL A 316 -12.08 -11.86 19.50
N TYR A 317 -11.71 -10.89 20.32
CA TYR A 317 -10.47 -10.13 20.13
C TYR A 317 -9.25 -11.04 20.30
N THR A 318 -8.38 -11.07 19.30
CA THR A 318 -7.12 -11.82 19.34
C THR A 318 -5.93 -10.89 19.54
N GLY A 319 -6.04 -9.62 19.13
CA GLY A 319 -4.96 -8.63 19.16
C GLY A 319 -3.76 -8.96 18.27
N MET A 320 -3.84 -10.06 17.52
CA MET A 320 -2.81 -10.49 16.58
C MET A 320 -3.44 -11.10 15.33
N LEU A 321 -2.86 -10.80 14.18
CA LEU A 321 -3.10 -11.49 12.92
C LEU A 321 -1.94 -12.47 12.68
N PRO A 322 -2.18 -13.79 12.63
CA PRO A 322 -1.12 -14.75 12.32
C PRO A 322 -0.51 -14.56 10.93
N ALA A 323 0.64 -15.20 10.71
CA ALA A 323 1.17 -15.36 9.37
C ALA A 323 0.22 -16.23 8.53
N GLY A 324 0.06 -15.91 7.26
CA GLY A 324 -0.89 -16.61 6.41
C GLY A 324 -1.16 -15.93 5.08
N GLN A 325 -2.04 -16.57 4.32
CA GLN A 325 -2.54 -16.05 3.04
C GLN A 325 -4.03 -15.83 3.17
N TYR A 326 -4.47 -14.60 2.92
CA TYR A 326 -5.83 -14.18 3.17
C TYR A 326 -6.45 -13.57 1.92
N LEU A 327 -7.64 -14.05 1.53
CA LEU A 327 -8.53 -13.25 0.69
C LEU A 327 -9.12 -12.14 1.58
N VAL A 328 -9.10 -10.92 1.07
CA VAL A 328 -9.65 -9.76 1.78
C VAL A 328 -11.00 -9.43 1.20
N MET A 329 -12.05 -9.54 2.02
CA MET A 329 -13.42 -9.21 1.67
C MET A 329 -13.86 -7.95 2.43
N ASP A 330 -14.60 -7.06 1.77
CA ASP A 330 -15.28 -5.97 2.48
C ASP A 330 -16.48 -6.55 3.23
N ALA A 331 -16.41 -6.58 4.56
CA ALA A 331 -17.51 -7.07 5.39
C ALA A 331 -18.60 -6.01 5.56
N THR A 332 -18.28 -4.74 5.26
CA THR A 332 -19.16 -3.58 5.41
C THR A 332 -19.32 -2.83 4.09
N PRO A 333 -19.76 -3.49 2.99
CA PRO A 333 -19.71 -2.93 1.64
C PRO A 333 -20.63 -1.72 1.43
N ASN A 334 -21.65 -1.54 2.26
CA ASN A 334 -22.62 -0.46 2.13
C ASN A 334 -22.13 0.88 2.71
N ILE A 335 -20.89 0.94 3.21
CA ILE A 335 -20.28 2.18 3.70
C ILE A 335 -19.48 2.82 2.58
N ASN A 336 -19.98 3.94 2.06
CA ASN A 336 -19.39 4.69 0.95
C ASN A 336 -18.92 6.11 1.37
N THR A 337 -19.13 6.50 2.62
CA THR A 337 -18.70 7.80 3.13
C THR A 337 -17.21 7.78 3.43
N PRO A 338 -16.39 8.62 2.78
CA PRO A 338 -14.97 8.79 3.12
C PRO A 338 -14.74 8.95 4.62
N GLY A 339 -13.76 8.23 5.16
CA GLY A 339 -13.42 8.25 6.57
C GLY A 339 -14.33 7.42 7.49
N ALA A 340 -15.44 6.86 7.00
CA ALA A 340 -16.30 6.02 7.81
C ALA A 340 -15.63 4.68 8.15
N VAL A 341 -15.88 4.22 9.37
CA VAL A 341 -15.27 3.00 9.94
C VAL A 341 -16.00 1.77 9.43
N GLY A 342 -15.25 0.77 8.99
CA GLY A 342 -15.76 -0.51 8.52
C GLY A 342 -14.97 -1.68 9.10
N VAL A 343 -15.20 -2.86 8.52
CA VAL A 343 -14.49 -4.10 8.87
C VAL A 343 -14.11 -4.83 7.59
N LEU A 344 -12.88 -5.34 7.54
CA LEU A 344 -12.46 -6.30 6.52
C LEU A 344 -12.53 -7.72 7.10
N PHE A 345 -13.00 -8.65 6.27
CA PHE A 345 -13.01 -10.07 6.58
C PHE A 345 -11.88 -10.78 5.83
N LEU A 346 -10.94 -11.33 6.59
CA LEU A 346 -9.77 -12.05 6.12
C LEU A 346 -10.05 -13.55 6.12
N VAL A 347 -10.29 -14.09 4.92
CA VAL A 347 -10.53 -15.51 4.70
C VAL A 347 -9.19 -16.23 4.48
N ASN A 348 -8.78 -17.00 5.48
CA ASN A 348 -7.51 -17.73 5.50
C ASN A 348 -7.58 -19.03 4.69
N ALA A 349 -6.45 -19.43 4.11
CA ALA A 349 -6.29 -20.69 3.40
C ALA A 349 -6.43 -21.96 4.28
N ASP A 350 -6.41 -21.84 5.61
CA ASP A 350 -6.56 -22.98 6.53
C ASP A 350 -8.00 -23.48 6.72
N THR A 351 -8.98 -22.78 6.15
CA THR A 351 -10.43 -23.07 6.20
C THR A 351 -11.10 -23.01 7.57
N LEU A 352 -10.35 -22.80 8.65
CA LEU A 352 -10.86 -22.87 10.02
C LEU A 352 -10.79 -21.50 10.71
N ASN A 353 -9.69 -20.77 10.51
CA ASN A 353 -9.45 -19.54 11.24
C ASN A 353 -9.56 -18.36 10.29
N HIS A 354 -10.68 -17.65 10.35
CA HIS A 354 -10.89 -16.41 9.62
C HIS A 354 -10.90 -15.24 10.59
N TYR A 355 -10.48 -14.08 10.11
CA TYR A 355 -10.23 -12.93 10.96
C TYR A 355 -11.00 -11.71 10.49
N LEU A 356 -11.35 -10.85 11.44
CA LEU A 356 -11.90 -9.52 11.20
C LEU A 356 -10.86 -8.50 11.64
N ILE A 357 -10.65 -7.48 10.82
CA ILE A 357 -9.76 -6.36 11.14
C ILE A 357 -10.53 -5.05 10.92
N PRO A 358 -10.30 -4.02 11.75
CA PRO A 358 -10.91 -2.73 11.51
C PRO A 358 -10.44 -2.16 10.17
N SER A 359 -11.28 -1.36 9.55
CA SER A 359 -10.92 -0.66 8.33
C SER A 359 -11.55 0.71 8.27
N ARG A 360 -11.15 1.50 7.28
CA ARG A 360 -11.76 2.80 7.00
C ARG A 360 -11.99 2.96 5.50
N VAL A 361 -13.05 3.68 5.14
CA VAL A 361 -13.31 4.07 3.75
C VAL A 361 -12.29 5.13 3.35
N ASP A 362 -11.58 4.87 2.26
CA ASP A 362 -10.58 5.77 1.70
C ASP A 362 -11.03 6.27 0.32
N GLU A 363 -10.68 7.51 -0.03
CA GLU A 363 -10.95 8.09 -1.35
C GLU A 363 -9.89 7.74 -2.40
N GLY A 364 -8.90 6.93 -2.03
CA GLY A 364 -7.95 6.33 -2.97
C GLY A 364 -7.01 7.36 -3.62
N PHE A 365 -6.92 7.29 -4.94
CA PHE A 365 -6.01 8.09 -5.77
C PHE A 365 -6.67 9.36 -6.33
N GLY A 366 -7.73 9.80 -5.66
CA GLY A 366 -8.67 10.75 -6.24
C GLY A 366 -9.27 10.25 -7.56
N ASN A 367 -10.05 11.10 -8.19
CA ASN A 367 -10.56 10.93 -9.52
C ASN A 367 -9.54 11.43 -10.54
N SER A 368 -8.84 10.49 -11.19
CA SER A 368 -7.95 10.73 -12.32
C SER A 368 -8.24 9.74 -13.44
N THR A 369 -8.12 10.18 -14.69
CA THR A 369 -8.20 9.29 -15.87
C THR A 369 -6.88 8.59 -16.16
N ALA A 370 -5.78 9.09 -15.59
CA ALA A 370 -4.44 8.58 -15.82
C ALA A 370 -3.93 7.64 -14.70
N LEU A 371 -4.63 7.57 -13.57
CA LEU A 371 -4.33 6.63 -12.50
C LEU A 371 -5.34 5.51 -12.48
N ASP A 372 -4.83 4.30 -12.28
CA ASP A 372 -5.68 3.19 -11.96
C ASP A 372 -6.10 3.27 -10.49
N LYS A 373 -7.37 3.61 -10.26
CA LYS A 373 -7.93 3.70 -8.90
C LYS A 373 -7.83 2.38 -8.14
N ARG A 374 -7.61 1.26 -8.84
CA ARG A 374 -7.47 -0.07 -8.26
C ARG A 374 -6.00 -0.43 -8.15
N GLU A 375 -5.28 0.27 -7.29
CA GLU A 375 -3.90 -0.09 -6.91
C GLU A 375 -3.80 -0.31 -5.40
N ALA A 376 -2.83 -1.14 -5.00
CA ALA A 376 -2.38 -1.25 -3.64
C ALA A 376 -1.43 -0.09 -3.32
N ALA A 377 -1.53 0.49 -2.12
CA ALA A 377 -0.69 1.60 -1.69
C ALA A 377 -0.16 1.40 -0.27
N ILE A 378 1.10 1.78 -0.07
CA ILE A 378 1.69 1.92 1.25
C ILE A 378 1.07 3.14 1.92
N ARG A 379 0.17 2.85 2.86
CA ARG A 379 -0.42 3.75 3.86
C ARG A 379 -1.30 2.89 4.75
N ASP A 380 -0.66 1.93 5.43
CA ASP A 380 -1.36 0.92 6.20
C ASP A 380 -2.17 0.04 5.24
N GLY A 381 -1.48 -0.83 4.50
CA GLY A 381 -2.14 -1.93 3.77
C GLY A 381 -3.27 -1.49 2.85
N ARG A 382 -3.22 -0.25 2.34
CA ARG A 382 -4.36 0.42 1.71
C ARG A 382 -4.68 -0.21 0.37
N MET A 383 -5.93 -0.62 0.24
CA MET A 383 -6.53 -1.08 -1.00
C MET A 383 -7.46 0.00 -1.55
N ALA A 384 -7.75 -0.06 -2.84
CA ALA A 384 -8.53 0.89 -3.64
C ALA A 384 -9.73 1.60 -2.97
N TRP A 385 -10.37 0.98 -1.98
CA TRP A 385 -11.58 1.48 -1.28
C TRP A 385 -11.53 1.41 0.25
N ARG A 386 -10.48 0.78 0.80
CA ARG A 386 -10.36 0.46 2.23
C ARG A 386 -8.90 0.48 2.65
N GLY A 387 -8.59 1.25 3.69
CA GLY A 387 -7.39 1.11 4.51
C GLY A 387 -7.66 0.24 5.74
N TRP A 388 -6.64 -0.41 6.29
CA TRP A 388 -6.74 -1.17 7.55
C TRP A 388 -6.09 -0.46 8.75
#